data_AF-A0A936MCC2-F1
#
_entry.id   AF-A0A936MCC2-F1
#
_cell.length_a   1.000
_cell.length_b   1.000
_cell.length_c   1.000
_cell.angle_alpha   90.00
_cell.angle_beta   90.00
_cell.angle_gamma   90.00
#
_symmetry.space_group_name_H-M   'P 1'
#
loop_
_entity.id
_entity.type
_entity.pdbx_description
1 polymer ?
#
loop_
_entity_poly.entity_id
_entity_poly.type
_entity_poly.pdbx_seq_one_letter_code
_entity_poly.pdbx_strand_id
1 'polypeptide(L)'
;MLNSSSPRIRIVSALVLTLLLAAGCGGGGTSTDVVGSGGTGSISGVVTKGPLSNATITGYGISGGQMGPQIGMTTTDANGKFSMPIGTYAGPVMLQVSGGAYKDEATGSSMGMAAGDVMTAVMPSVVSGANSNGIQVTPVTAMAQVRAQSMTGGMTDTNIAAANAAMGSYVIVNDILHVQPMNPLTTGSGTGASQDARNYGMTLAAMSQYAKTLNMSISSAMVTAMMNDASDGVMDGRKGVSQISMSMGGMMGTSMMSATAGTNGLATAMTDFMGSAANASGVTAADMTVLTQKLAKSNGHI
;
A
#
# COMPACT_ATOMS: atom_id res chain seq x y z
N MET A 1 -44.75 23.56 63.82
CA MET A 1 -44.04 23.88 62.56
C MET A 1 -42.72 24.53 62.96
N LEU A 2 -41.64 24.23 62.22
CA LEU A 2 -40.21 24.56 62.44
C LEU A 2 -39.38 23.56 63.26
N ASN A 3 -38.66 22.73 62.50
CA ASN A 3 -37.22 22.43 62.54
C ASN A 3 -36.54 22.14 63.90
N SER A 4 -36.21 20.86 64.12
CA SER A 4 -35.20 20.44 65.09
C SER A 4 -33.84 20.30 64.41
N SER A 5 -32.87 21.01 64.97
CA SER A 5 -31.47 21.12 64.61
C SER A 5 -30.65 19.93 65.13
N SER A 6 -29.79 19.39 64.26
CA SER A 6 -28.74 18.41 64.58
C SER A 6 -27.66 18.96 65.53
N PRO A 7 -26.91 18.07 66.20
CA PRO A 7 -25.46 18.21 66.12
C PRO A 7 -24.68 16.92 65.85
N ARG A 8 -23.48 17.19 65.33
CA ARG A 8 -22.41 16.34 64.80
C ARG A 8 -21.71 15.53 65.87
N ILE A 9 -21.32 14.28 65.55
CA ILE A 9 -20.15 13.64 66.15
C ILE A 9 -19.27 13.05 65.04
N ARG A 10 -18.03 13.53 64.98
CA ARG A 10 -16.93 13.01 64.18
C ARG A 10 -16.19 11.97 65.02
N ILE A 11 -15.91 10.79 64.48
CA ILE A 11 -14.86 9.91 64.98
C ILE A 11 -14.00 9.48 63.78
N VAL A 12 -12.72 9.81 63.90
CA VAL A 12 -11.59 9.39 63.06
C VAL A 12 -10.96 8.16 63.71
N SER A 13 -10.48 7.20 62.91
CA SER A 13 -9.40 6.20 63.15
C SER A 13 -9.80 4.84 62.56
N ALA A 14 -8.94 3.96 62.06
CA ALA A 14 -7.61 3.99 61.49
C ALA A 14 -7.39 2.57 60.92
N LEU A 15 -6.77 2.50 59.74
CA LEU A 15 -5.85 1.45 59.25
C LEU A 15 -5.97 0.00 59.80
N VAL A 16 -6.39 -0.95 58.95
CA VAL A 16 -5.96 -2.36 59.03
C VAL A 16 -5.68 -2.88 57.61
N LEU A 17 -4.51 -3.49 57.46
CA LEU A 17 -3.89 -4.04 56.25
C LEU A 17 -4.13 -5.57 56.17
N THR A 18 -3.95 -6.14 54.96
CA THR A 18 -3.84 -7.59 54.59
C THR A 18 -5.17 -8.37 54.52
N LEU A 19 -5.45 -9.29 53.57
CA LEU A 19 -4.62 -10.21 52.78
C LEU A 19 -5.36 -10.68 51.49
N LEU A 20 -4.57 -11.14 50.50
CA LEU A 20 -4.91 -11.68 49.18
C LEU A 20 -6.07 -12.71 49.13
N LEU A 21 -6.89 -12.64 48.08
CA LEU A 21 -7.30 -13.80 47.27
C LEU A 21 -7.49 -13.39 45.81
N ALA A 22 -6.81 -14.14 44.92
CA ALA A 22 -6.98 -14.08 43.49
C ALA A 22 -8.31 -14.75 43.09
N ALA A 23 -9.10 -14.05 42.28
CA ALA A 23 -10.13 -14.65 41.43
C ALA A 23 -9.89 -14.14 40.01
N GLY A 24 -9.04 -14.86 39.28
CA GLY A 24 -9.04 -14.82 37.83
C GLY A 24 -10.09 -15.80 37.32
N CYS A 25 -10.93 -15.36 36.39
CA CYS A 25 -11.48 -16.10 35.26
C CYS A 25 -12.67 -15.30 34.70
N GLY A 26 -12.70 -15.07 33.38
CA GLY A 26 -13.93 -14.64 32.70
C GLY A 26 -13.72 -13.54 31.66
N GLY A 27 -12.95 -13.84 30.61
CA GLY A 27 -12.89 -13.02 29.41
C GLY A 27 -12.81 -13.93 28.19
N GLY A 28 -13.97 -14.43 27.74
CA GLY A 28 -14.09 -15.22 26.52
C GLY A 28 -13.80 -14.35 25.29
N GLY A 29 -12.53 -14.27 24.92
CA GLY A 29 -12.11 -13.79 23.61
C GLY A 29 -12.29 -14.93 22.61
N THR A 30 -13.11 -14.69 21.60
CA THR A 30 -13.18 -15.53 20.41
C THR A 30 -11.78 -15.68 19.83
N SER A 31 -11.23 -16.89 19.95
CA SER A 31 -10.05 -17.31 19.21
C SER A 31 -10.29 -17.02 17.74
N THR A 32 -9.62 -15.99 17.22
CA THR A 32 -9.21 -16.02 15.83
C THR A 32 -8.24 -17.17 15.75
N ASP A 33 -8.64 -18.26 15.11
CA ASP A 33 -7.74 -19.36 14.78
C ASP A 33 -6.62 -18.78 13.90
N VAL A 34 -5.55 -18.33 14.54
CA VAL A 34 -4.29 -18.05 13.87
C VAL A 34 -3.79 -19.40 13.40
N VAL A 35 -3.86 -19.62 12.10
CA VAL A 35 -3.26 -20.79 11.47
C VAL A 35 -1.75 -20.80 11.76
N GLY A 36 -1.31 -21.76 12.58
CA GLY A 36 0.01 -22.38 12.47
C GLY A 36 1.16 -21.86 13.35
N SER A 37 1.12 -22.06 14.66
CA SER A 37 2.29 -21.97 15.57
C SER A 37 3.24 -23.19 15.46
N GLY A 38 3.44 -23.72 14.26
CA GLY A 38 4.32 -24.88 14.00
C GLY A 38 5.06 -24.85 12.67
N GLY A 39 4.78 -23.87 11.80
CA GLY A 39 5.52 -23.66 10.55
C GLY A 39 6.45 -22.46 10.65
N THR A 40 7.53 -22.49 9.88
CA THR A 40 8.57 -21.44 9.87
C THR A 40 8.43 -20.45 8.70
N GLY A 41 7.37 -20.56 7.91
CA GLY A 41 7.20 -19.73 6.71
C GLY A 41 7.02 -18.26 7.07
N SER A 42 7.60 -17.39 6.24
CA SER A 42 7.49 -15.94 6.42
C SER A 42 7.47 -15.21 5.08
N ILE A 43 6.87 -14.02 5.08
CA ILE A 43 6.91 -13.08 3.97
C ILE A 43 7.60 -11.82 4.48
N SER A 44 8.69 -11.41 3.83
CA SER A 44 9.43 -10.19 4.16
C SER A 44 9.61 -9.31 2.93
N GLY A 45 9.68 -8.00 3.16
CA GLY A 45 9.61 -7.06 2.06
C GLY A 45 9.67 -5.60 2.48
N VAL A 46 9.30 -4.73 1.55
CA VAL A 46 9.27 -3.27 1.72
C VAL A 46 7.97 -2.72 1.16
N VAL A 47 7.35 -1.81 1.90
CA VAL A 47 6.21 -1.03 1.45
C VAL A 47 6.68 0.35 0.98
N THR A 48 6.46 0.67 -0.30
CA THR A 48 7.03 1.85 -0.95
C THR A 48 5.98 2.69 -1.68
N LYS A 49 5.73 3.89 -1.13
CA LYS A 49 5.11 5.09 -1.72
C LYS A 49 5.85 6.29 -1.08
N GLY A 50 7.18 6.27 -1.20
CA GLY A 50 8.11 6.61 -0.12
C GLY A 50 8.14 5.50 0.95
N PRO A 51 9.23 5.31 1.71
CA PRO A 51 9.23 4.33 2.80
C PRO A 51 8.03 4.57 3.74
N LEU A 52 7.09 3.62 3.78
CA LEU A 52 5.85 3.77 4.54
C LEU A 52 6.03 3.19 5.94
N SER A 53 6.14 4.06 6.94
CA SER A 53 6.41 3.68 8.33
C SER A 53 5.13 3.48 9.15
N ASN A 54 5.18 2.56 10.13
CA ASN A 54 4.08 2.28 11.07
C ASN A 54 2.74 1.93 10.40
N ALA A 55 2.78 1.42 9.17
CA ALA A 55 1.62 0.88 8.49
C ALA A 55 1.36 -0.56 8.91
N THR A 56 0.10 -0.93 9.02
CA THR A 56 -0.34 -2.30 9.29
C THR A 56 -0.38 -3.07 7.98
N ILE A 57 0.26 -4.23 7.97
CA ILE A 57 0.20 -5.18 6.86
C ILE A 57 -0.57 -6.40 7.32
N THR A 58 -1.59 -6.77 6.55
CA THR A 58 -2.34 -8.00 6.74
C THR A 58 -2.14 -8.90 5.54
N GLY A 59 -1.74 -10.15 5.79
CA GLY A 59 -1.68 -11.19 4.77
C GLY A 59 -2.97 -11.99 4.76
N TYR A 60 -3.55 -12.19 3.59
CA TYR A 60 -4.73 -13.03 3.36
C TYR A 60 -4.37 -14.16 2.39
N GLY A 61 -4.81 -15.37 2.71
CA GLY A 61 -4.81 -16.45 1.74
C GLY A 61 -5.86 -16.19 0.67
N ILE A 62 -5.64 -16.66 -0.55
CA ILE A 62 -6.61 -16.53 -1.64
C ILE A 62 -7.27 -17.89 -1.90
N SER A 63 -8.61 -17.90 -1.98
CA SER A 63 -9.41 -19.10 -2.24
C SER A 63 -10.51 -18.79 -3.24
N GLY A 64 -10.68 -19.66 -4.25
CA GLY A 64 -11.65 -19.45 -5.33
C GLY A 64 -11.43 -18.14 -6.11
N GLY A 65 -10.18 -17.65 -6.15
CA GLY A 65 -9.83 -16.36 -6.77
C GLY A 65 -10.27 -15.12 -5.98
N GLN A 66 -10.73 -15.29 -4.74
CA GLN A 66 -11.15 -14.19 -3.88
C GLN A 66 -10.27 -14.14 -2.62
N MET A 67 -10.24 -12.98 -1.98
CA MET A 67 -9.59 -12.82 -0.68
C MET A 67 -10.26 -13.76 0.34
N GLY A 68 -9.44 -14.61 0.97
CA GLY A 68 -9.84 -15.60 1.96
C GLY A 68 -9.43 -15.19 3.38
N PRO A 69 -9.17 -16.17 4.28
CA PRO A 69 -8.87 -15.88 5.68
C PRO A 69 -7.53 -15.15 5.84
N GLN A 70 -7.42 -14.36 6.90
CA GLN A 70 -6.15 -13.79 7.34
C GLN A 70 -5.18 -14.90 7.74
N ILE A 71 -3.95 -14.82 7.25
CA ILE A 71 -2.87 -15.79 7.50
C ILE A 71 -1.72 -15.20 8.31
N GLY A 72 -1.69 -13.87 8.46
CA GLY A 72 -0.67 -13.16 9.23
C GLY A 72 -0.94 -11.66 9.29
N MET A 73 -0.28 -10.98 10.23
CA MET A 73 -0.31 -9.53 10.37
C MET A 73 1.00 -9.05 10.99
N THR A 74 1.48 -7.89 10.56
CA THR A 74 2.68 -7.23 11.12
C THR A 74 2.60 -5.72 10.87
N THR A 75 3.61 -4.97 11.30
CA THR A 75 3.76 -3.55 11.00
C THR A 75 5.07 -3.28 10.27
N THR A 76 5.12 -2.18 9.52
CA THR A 76 6.35 -1.69 8.88
C THR A 76 7.24 -0.92 9.86
N ASP A 77 8.55 -1.06 9.69
CA ASP A 77 9.54 -0.23 10.38
C ASP A 77 9.66 1.19 9.77
N ALA A 78 10.56 2.01 10.29
CA ALA A 78 10.80 3.38 9.81
C ALA A 78 11.27 3.46 8.33
N ASN A 79 11.77 2.35 7.78
CA ASN A 79 12.21 2.24 6.39
C ASN A 79 11.17 1.50 5.51
N GLY A 80 9.95 1.29 6.02
CA GLY A 80 8.91 0.56 5.32
C GLY A 80 9.12 -0.94 5.24
N LYS A 81 10.13 -1.49 5.93
CA LYS A 81 10.43 -2.92 5.90
C LYS A 81 9.48 -3.68 6.81
N PHE A 82 9.17 -4.91 6.43
CA PHE A 82 8.36 -5.80 7.25
C PHE A 82 8.86 -7.24 7.18
N SER A 83 8.48 -8.02 8.18
CA SER A 83 8.59 -9.47 8.19
C SER A 83 7.36 -10.03 8.89
N MET A 84 6.61 -10.87 8.19
CA MET A 84 5.35 -11.46 8.64
C MET A 84 5.47 -12.98 8.66
N PRO A 85 5.34 -13.63 9.82
CA PRO A 85 5.20 -15.09 9.86
C PRO A 85 3.86 -15.50 9.26
N ILE A 86 3.87 -16.54 8.42
CA ILE A 86 2.67 -17.15 7.80
C ILE A 86 2.55 -18.65 8.14
N GLY A 87 3.41 -19.15 9.03
CA GLY A 87 3.35 -20.51 9.55
C GLY A 87 3.54 -21.56 8.45
N THR A 88 2.56 -22.44 8.30
CA THR A 88 2.53 -23.52 7.30
C THR A 88 1.67 -23.18 6.08
N TYR A 89 1.19 -21.94 5.95
CA TYR A 89 0.35 -21.56 4.83
C TYR A 89 1.03 -21.85 3.48
N ALA A 90 0.25 -22.37 2.54
CA ALA A 90 0.65 -22.61 1.16
C ALA A 90 -0.49 -22.21 0.23
N GLY A 91 -0.16 -21.63 -0.91
CA GLY A 91 -1.13 -21.09 -1.86
C GLY A 91 -0.96 -19.60 -2.12
N PRO A 92 -1.80 -19.01 -2.99
CA PRO A 92 -1.68 -17.62 -3.39
C PRO A 92 -1.99 -16.67 -2.23
N VAL A 93 -1.25 -15.56 -2.16
CA VAL A 93 -1.35 -14.59 -1.04
C VAL A 93 -1.67 -13.20 -1.56
N MET A 94 -2.58 -12.51 -0.87
CA MET A 94 -2.77 -11.08 -0.98
C MET A 94 -2.21 -10.39 0.27
N LEU A 95 -1.28 -9.47 0.08
CA LEU A 95 -0.87 -8.51 1.10
C LEU A 95 -1.74 -7.26 0.96
N GLN A 96 -2.24 -6.76 2.08
CA GLN A 96 -2.96 -5.49 2.16
C GLN A 96 -2.32 -4.61 3.23
N VAL A 97 -2.00 -3.38 2.87
CA VAL A 97 -1.37 -2.39 3.74
C VAL A 97 -2.32 -1.23 3.95
N SER A 98 -2.47 -0.76 5.19
CA SER A 98 -3.26 0.42 5.53
C SER A 98 -2.60 1.25 6.63
N GLY A 99 -2.95 2.53 6.67
CA GLY A 99 -2.43 3.48 7.65
C GLY A 99 -0.94 3.82 7.45
N GLY A 100 -0.27 4.22 8.53
CA GLY A 100 1.12 4.64 8.50
C GLY A 100 1.35 6.01 7.85
N ALA A 101 2.62 6.39 7.78
CA ALA A 101 3.07 7.68 7.23
C ALA A 101 4.29 7.51 6.33
N TYR A 102 4.33 8.28 5.26
CA TYR A 102 5.38 8.26 4.24
C TYR A 102 5.82 9.68 3.90
N LYS A 103 7.04 9.80 3.35
CA LYS A 103 7.51 11.04 2.72
C LYS A 103 7.10 11.02 1.25
N ASP A 104 6.18 11.90 0.87
CA ASP A 104 5.67 11.99 -0.49
C ASP A 104 6.77 12.45 -1.45
N GLU A 105 6.91 11.77 -2.59
CA GLU A 105 8.03 11.94 -3.49
C GLU A 105 8.06 13.34 -4.12
N ALA A 106 6.93 13.87 -4.58
CA ALA A 106 6.86 15.13 -5.33
C ALA A 106 6.82 16.38 -4.46
N THR A 107 6.26 16.28 -3.26
CA THR A 107 6.21 17.41 -2.31
C THR A 107 7.36 17.39 -1.32
N GLY A 108 7.95 16.23 -1.05
CA GLY A 108 8.95 16.04 0.00
C GLY A 108 8.38 16.12 1.42
N SER A 109 7.07 16.27 1.56
CA SER A 109 6.37 16.40 2.86
C SER A 109 6.00 15.03 3.43
N SER A 110 5.95 14.95 4.76
CA SER A 110 5.41 13.75 5.43
C SER A 110 3.89 13.77 5.36
N MET A 111 3.29 12.67 4.93
CA MET A 111 1.84 12.49 4.80
C MET A 111 1.43 11.13 5.41
N GLY A 112 0.22 11.07 5.97
CA GLY A 112 -0.41 9.79 6.32
C GLY A 112 -1.12 9.19 5.10
N MET A 113 -1.31 7.87 5.08
CA MET A 113 -2.30 7.29 4.17
C MET A 113 -3.70 7.79 4.55
N ALA A 114 -4.53 8.12 3.56
CA ALA A 114 -5.90 8.53 3.83
C ALA A 114 -6.69 7.39 4.48
N ALA A 115 -7.68 7.75 5.30
CA ALA A 115 -8.55 6.76 5.92
C ALA A 115 -9.30 5.95 4.84
N GLY A 116 -9.17 4.63 4.90
CA GLY A 116 -9.77 3.71 3.92
C GLY A 116 -8.94 3.45 2.66
N ASP A 117 -7.84 4.18 2.44
CA ASP A 117 -6.89 3.83 1.39
C ASP A 117 -6.12 2.57 1.79
N VAL A 118 -5.89 1.71 0.80
CA VAL A 118 -5.07 0.50 0.95
C VAL A 118 -4.07 0.41 -0.19
N MET A 119 -2.93 -0.22 0.09
CA MET A 119 -1.96 -0.60 -0.93
C MET A 119 -1.77 -2.11 -0.86
N THR A 120 -1.83 -2.77 -2.01
CA THR A 120 -1.89 -4.23 -2.07
C THR A 120 -0.77 -4.82 -2.92
N ALA A 121 -0.50 -6.09 -2.70
CA ALA A 121 0.32 -6.91 -3.59
C ALA A 121 -0.27 -8.32 -3.62
N VAL A 122 -0.20 -8.97 -4.77
CA VAL A 122 -0.58 -10.38 -4.90
C VAL A 122 0.60 -11.19 -5.36
N MET A 123 0.85 -12.28 -4.63
CA MET A 123 1.90 -13.22 -4.90
C MET A 123 1.27 -14.51 -5.42
N PRO A 124 1.84 -15.10 -6.49
CA PRO A 124 1.56 -16.50 -6.81
C PRO A 124 1.88 -17.40 -5.61
N SER A 125 1.41 -18.65 -5.68
CA SER A 125 1.49 -19.62 -4.59
C SER A 125 2.81 -19.63 -3.83
N VAL A 126 2.73 -19.37 -2.52
CA VAL A 126 3.85 -19.59 -1.60
C VAL A 126 3.90 -21.06 -1.18
N VAL A 127 5.10 -21.56 -0.94
CA VAL A 127 5.33 -22.94 -0.51
C VAL A 127 5.23 -23.03 1.01
N SER A 128 4.58 -24.08 1.53
CA SER A 128 4.43 -24.31 2.96
C SER A 128 5.78 -24.27 3.69
N GLY A 129 5.88 -23.45 4.73
CA GLY A 129 7.09 -23.32 5.55
C GLY A 129 8.26 -22.58 4.89
N ALA A 130 8.11 -22.10 3.65
CA ALA A 130 9.15 -21.37 2.93
C ALA A 130 9.15 -19.86 3.28
N ASN A 131 10.32 -19.23 3.10
CA ASN A 131 10.47 -17.78 3.24
C ASN A 131 10.38 -17.11 1.87
N SER A 132 9.46 -16.16 1.73
CA SER A 132 9.35 -15.27 0.57
C SER A 132 9.95 -13.92 0.93
N ASN A 133 11.08 -13.57 0.34
CA ASN A 133 11.86 -12.38 0.74
C ASN A 133 11.90 -11.34 -0.38
N GLY A 134 12.04 -10.07 0.02
CA GLY A 134 12.21 -8.97 -0.92
C GLY A 134 10.93 -8.55 -1.63
N ILE A 135 9.77 -8.89 -1.08
CA ILE A 135 8.47 -8.53 -1.68
C ILE A 135 8.26 -7.02 -1.62
N GLN A 136 7.95 -6.43 -2.77
CA GLN A 136 7.60 -5.02 -2.87
C GLN A 136 6.08 -4.87 -2.79
N VAL A 137 5.61 -4.01 -1.89
CA VAL A 137 4.22 -3.54 -1.89
C VAL A 137 4.23 -2.08 -2.30
N THR A 138 3.70 -1.79 -3.48
CA THR A 138 3.76 -0.47 -4.12
C THR A 138 2.43 -0.14 -4.80
N PRO A 139 2.24 1.10 -5.27
CA PRO A 139 1.10 1.44 -6.12
C PRO A 139 0.96 0.54 -7.36
N VAL A 140 2.08 0.08 -7.94
CA VAL A 140 2.06 -0.77 -9.15
C VAL A 140 1.64 -2.19 -8.84
N THR A 141 2.09 -2.77 -7.72
CA THR A 141 1.58 -4.09 -7.29
C THR A 141 0.12 -4.02 -6.87
N ALA A 142 -0.34 -2.86 -6.39
CA ALA A 142 -1.73 -2.65 -6.03
C ALA A 142 -2.63 -2.61 -7.27
N MET A 143 -2.18 -1.94 -8.34
CA MET A 143 -2.82 -1.99 -9.66
C MET A 143 -2.84 -3.42 -10.24
N ALA A 144 -1.75 -4.18 -10.07
CA ALA A 144 -1.72 -5.58 -10.51
C ALA A 144 -2.72 -6.45 -9.75
N GLN A 145 -2.88 -6.24 -8.43
CA GLN A 145 -3.84 -6.97 -7.61
C GLN A 145 -5.29 -6.73 -8.09
N VAL A 146 -5.71 -5.48 -8.26
CA VAL A 146 -7.07 -5.17 -8.70
C VAL A 146 -7.32 -5.65 -10.13
N ARG A 147 -6.29 -5.62 -11.00
CA ARG A 147 -6.37 -6.22 -12.33
C ARG A 147 -6.63 -7.72 -12.25
N ALA A 148 -5.84 -8.46 -11.46
CA ALA A 148 -6.03 -9.90 -11.25
C ALA A 148 -7.41 -10.22 -10.67
N GLN A 149 -7.90 -9.41 -9.73
CA GLN A 149 -9.21 -9.58 -9.11
C GLN A 149 -10.37 -9.41 -10.10
N SER A 150 -10.23 -8.50 -11.07
CA SER A 150 -11.23 -8.24 -12.11
C SER A 150 -11.19 -9.22 -13.29
N MET A 151 -10.15 -10.05 -13.39
CA MET A 151 -10.08 -11.10 -14.42
C MET A 151 -11.10 -12.21 -14.14
N THR A 152 -11.54 -12.91 -15.20
CA THR A 152 -12.43 -14.06 -15.04
C THR A 152 -11.78 -15.12 -14.12
N GLY A 153 -12.53 -15.53 -13.09
CA GLY A 153 -12.03 -16.44 -12.06
C GLY A 153 -11.27 -15.77 -10.91
N GLY A 154 -11.07 -14.44 -10.94
CA GLY A 154 -10.43 -13.67 -9.87
C GLY A 154 -8.92 -13.93 -9.75
N MET A 155 -8.38 -13.75 -8.56
CA MET A 155 -6.95 -13.87 -8.23
C MET A 155 -6.44 -15.32 -8.20
N THR A 156 -6.59 -16.07 -9.30
CA THR A 156 -5.91 -17.36 -9.48
C THR A 156 -4.41 -17.16 -9.68
N ASP A 157 -3.58 -18.18 -9.45
CA ASP A 157 -2.12 -18.09 -9.71
C ASP A 157 -1.80 -17.58 -11.13
N THR A 158 -2.54 -18.08 -12.12
CA THR A 158 -2.42 -17.64 -13.52
C THR A 158 -2.75 -16.16 -13.69
N ASN A 159 -3.86 -15.70 -13.11
CA ASN A 159 -4.28 -14.30 -13.23
C ASN A 159 -3.37 -13.35 -12.43
N ILE A 160 -2.86 -13.79 -11.28
CA ILE A 160 -1.86 -13.04 -10.50
C ILE A 160 -0.57 -12.88 -11.31
N ALA A 161 -0.04 -13.97 -11.87
CA ALA A 161 1.16 -13.92 -12.70
C ALA A 161 0.97 -13.04 -13.93
N ALA A 162 -0.17 -13.18 -14.63
CA ALA A 162 -0.50 -12.38 -15.80
C ALA A 162 -0.64 -10.89 -15.48
N ALA A 163 -1.34 -10.53 -14.40
CA ALA A 163 -1.53 -9.13 -14.02
C ALA A 163 -0.23 -8.47 -13.55
N ASN A 164 0.60 -9.20 -12.79
CA ASN A 164 1.94 -8.71 -12.41
C ASN A 164 2.82 -8.47 -13.64
N ALA A 165 2.81 -9.41 -14.60
CA ALA A 165 3.57 -9.27 -15.85
C ALA A 165 3.03 -8.14 -16.74
N ALA A 166 1.71 -7.96 -16.80
CA ALA A 166 1.07 -6.90 -17.58
C ALA A 166 1.39 -5.51 -17.02
N MET A 167 1.27 -5.33 -15.71
CA MET A 167 1.65 -4.07 -15.05
C MET A 167 3.16 -3.81 -15.12
N GLY A 168 3.99 -4.84 -14.91
CA GLY A 168 5.44 -4.74 -15.10
C GLY A 168 5.81 -4.32 -16.52
N SER A 169 5.19 -4.96 -17.51
CA SER A 169 5.34 -4.56 -18.91
C SER A 169 4.90 -3.12 -19.11
N TYR A 170 3.75 -2.71 -18.55
CA TYR A 170 3.18 -1.36 -18.66
C TYR A 170 4.19 -0.28 -18.23
N VAL A 171 4.88 -0.49 -17.11
CA VAL A 171 5.87 0.46 -16.55
C VAL A 171 7.34 0.12 -16.86
N ILE A 172 7.59 -0.88 -17.70
CA ILE A 172 8.92 -1.37 -18.09
C ILE A 172 9.75 -1.78 -16.86
N VAL A 173 9.19 -2.71 -16.08
CA VAL A 173 9.82 -3.35 -14.92
C VAL A 173 9.60 -4.86 -15.06
N ASN A 174 10.68 -5.64 -15.09
CA ASN A 174 10.56 -7.08 -15.38
C ASN A 174 9.86 -7.85 -14.26
N ASP A 175 10.06 -7.45 -13.01
CA ASP A 175 9.45 -8.08 -11.84
C ASP A 175 9.05 -7.02 -10.80
N ILE A 176 7.79 -6.62 -10.81
CA ILE A 176 7.27 -5.61 -9.87
C ILE A 176 7.18 -6.09 -8.42
N LEU A 177 7.28 -7.40 -8.17
CA LEU A 177 7.25 -7.97 -6.82
C LEU A 177 8.63 -8.01 -6.18
N HIS A 178 9.72 -8.12 -6.96
CA HIS A 178 11.06 -8.27 -6.39
C HIS A 178 12.04 -7.14 -6.75
N VAL A 179 11.78 -6.37 -7.81
CA VAL A 179 12.60 -5.18 -8.11
C VAL A 179 12.27 -4.08 -7.10
N GLN A 180 13.21 -3.78 -6.21
CA GLN A 180 13.08 -2.65 -5.31
C GLN A 180 13.07 -1.32 -6.09
N PRO A 181 12.03 -0.47 -5.94
CA PRO A 181 12.02 0.84 -6.56
C PRO A 181 13.18 1.71 -6.05
N MET A 182 13.84 2.42 -6.95
CA MET A 182 14.79 3.45 -6.57
C MET A 182 14.05 4.57 -5.82
N ASN A 183 14.56 4.98 -4.65
CA ASN A 183 13.99 6.11 -3.90
C ASN A 183 14.48 7.45 -4.50
N PRO A 184 13.62 8.26 -5.13
CA PRO A 184 14.04 9.49 -5.79
C PRO A 184 14.43 10.61 -4.81
N LEU A 185 14.09 10.48 -3.53
CA LEU A 185 14.41 11.44 -2.48
C LEU A 185 15.79 11.22 -1.86
N THR A 186 16.49 10.15 -2.24
CA THR A 186 17.85 9.86 -1.79
C THR A 186 18.86 10.42 -2.79
N THR A 187 19.75 11.30 -2.33
CA THR A 187 20.76 11.94 -3.18
C THR A 187 21.58 10.92 -3.95
N GLY A 188 21.62 11.05 -5.27
CA GLY A 188 22.42 10.21 -6.15
C GLY A 188 21.94 8.77 -6.31
N SER A 189 20.75 8.41 -5.80
CA SER A 189 20.22 7.04 -5.83
C SER A 189 20.01 6.46 -7.24
N GLY A 190 19.96 7.32 -8.27
CA GLY A 190 19.92 6.90 -9.67
C GLY A 190 21.23 6.30 -10.16
N THR A 191 22.34 6.69 -9.54
CA THR A 191 23.67 6.18 -9.88
C THR A 191 23.80 4.75 -9.41
N GLY A 192 24.05 3.82 -10.34
CA GLY A 192 24.18 2.39 -10.03
C GLY A 192 22.87 1.63 -9.84
N ALA A 193 21.72 2.31 -9.82
CA ALA A 193 20.42 1.65 -9.90
C ALA A 193 20.26 0.93 -11.26
N SER A 194 19.53 -0.19 -11.30
CA SER A 194 19.14 -0.80 -12.57
C SER A 194 18.12 0.07 -13.31
N GLN A 195 17.97 -0.13 -14.62
CA GLN A 195 16.93 0.59 -15.37
C GLN A 195 15.54 0.28 -14.81
N ASP A 196 15.27 -0.98 -14.44
CA ASP A 196 14.00 -1.36 -13.80
C ASP A 196 13.77 -0.60 -12.50
N ALA A 197 14.77 -0.50 -11.62
CA ALA A 197 14.64 0.24 -10.36
C ALA A 197 14.37 1.74 -10.60
N ARG A 198 15.00 2.34 -11.62
CA ARG A 198 14.72 3.73 -12.04
C ARG A 198 13.30 3.88 -12.60
N ASN A 199 12.90 3.02 -13.53
CA ASN A 199 11.56 2.97 -14.12
C ASN A 199 10.48 2.85 -13.05
N TYR A 200 10.70 1.97 -12.09
CA TYR A 200 9.78 1.74 -10.99
C TYR A 200 9.69 2.97 -10.08
N GLY A 201 10.83 3.44 -9.57
CA GLY A 201 10.89 4.60 -8.68
C GLY A 201 10.30 5.87 -9.29
N MET A 202 10.60 6.14 -10.57
CA MET A 202 10.07 7.29 -11.29
C MET A 202 8.59 7.16 -11.61
N THR A 203 8.07 5.95 -11.83
CA THR A 203 6.61 5.74 -11.95
C THR A 203 5.90 6.12 -10.65
N LEU A 204 6.44 5.71 -9.49
CA LEU A 204 5.84 6.05 -8.20
C LEU A 204 5.91 7.56 -7.93
N ALA A 205 7.04 8.18 -8.27
CA ALA A 205 7.22 9.63 -8.18
C ALA A 205 6.29 10.40 -9.12
N ALA A 206 6.04 9.89 -10.33
CA ALA A 206 5.12 10.49 -11.29
C ALA A 206 3.67 10.48 -10.77
N MET A 207 3.23 9.40 -10.11
CA MET A 207 1.90 9.38 -9.46
C MET A 207 1.79 10.43 -8.36
N SER A 208 2.83 10.58 -7.55
CA SER A 208 2.91 11.64 -6.53
C SER A 208 2.89 13.05 -7.17
N GLN A 209 3.65 13.26 -8.24
CA GLN A 209 3.71 14.53 -8.96
C GLN A 209 2.37 14.86 -9.64
N TYR A 210 1.68 13.85 -10.18
CA TYR A 210 0.34 14.04 -10.74
C TYR A 210 -0.67 14.46 -9.66
N ALA A 211 -0.64 13.80 -8.50
CA ALA A 211 -1.46 14.18 -7.34
C ALA A 211 -1.20 15.63 -6.90
N LYS A 212 0.07 16.03 -6.85
CA LYS A 212 0.50 17.41 -6.54
C LYS A 212 -0.03 18.41 -7.57
N THR A 213 0.07 18.10 -8.87
CA THR A 213 -0.46 18.96 -9.95
C THR A 213 -1.97 19.14 -9.85
N LEU A 214 -2.69 18.12 -9.38
CA LEU A 214 -4.12 18.17 -9.10
C LEU A 214 -4.47 18.83 -7.76
N ASN A 215 -3.49 19.33 -7.00
CA ASN A 215 -3.65 19.89 -5.65
C ASN A 215 -4.35 18.93 -4.67
N MET A 216 -4.09 17.63 -4.80
CA MET A 216 -4.60 16.65 -3.83
C MET A 216 -3.88 16.84 -2.49
N SER A 217 -4.66 16.84 -1.40
CA SER A 217 -4.13 16.99 -0.04
C SER A 217 -3.39 15.74 0.45
N ILE A 218 -3.74 14.56 -0.09
CA ILE A 218 -3.13 13.27 0.25
C ILE A 218 -2.89 12.50 -1.05
N SER A 219 -1.64 12.12 -1.33
CA SER A 219 -1.29 11.46 -2.60
C SER A 219 -1.64 9.97 -2.65
N SER A 220 -1.97 9.33 -1.52
CA SER A 220 -2.47 7.95 -1.49
C SER A 220 -3.82 7.81 -2.20
N ALA A 221 -4.66 8.86 -2.20
CA ALA A 221 -5.91 8.85 -2.95
C ALA A 221 -5.69 8.73 -4.48
N MET A 222 -4.54 9.19 -4.98
CA MET A 222 -4.17 9.00 -6.39
C MET A 222 -3.86 7.52 -6.69
N VAL A 223 -3.29 6.80 -5.72
CA VAL A 223 -3.06 5.35 -5.83
C VAL A 223 -4.40 4.62 -5.94
N THR A 224 -5.36 4.96 -5.07
CA THR A 224 -6.73 4.41 -5.13
C THR A 224 -7.41 4.71 -6.47
N ALA A 225 -7.23 5.90 -7.04
CA ALA A 225 -7.75 6.23 -8.35
C ALA A 225 -7.10 5.39 -9.47
N MET A 226 -5.77 5.28 -9.49
CA MET A 226 -5.03 4.45 -10.44
C MET A 226 -5.38 2.95 -10.33
N MET A 227 -5.66 2.46 -9.12
CA MET A 227 -6.15 1.09 -8.93
C MET A 227 -7.53 0.90 -9.58
N ASN A 228 -8.45 1.84 -9.41
CA ASN A 228 -9.75 1.76 -10.07
C ASN A 228 -9.62 1.80 -11.59
N ASP A 229 -8.67 2.59 -12.11
CA ASP A 229 -8.38 2.73 -13.54
C ASP A 229 -7.83 1.40 -14.11
N ALA A 230 -6.81 0.83 -13.47
CA ALA A 230 -6.22 -0.44 -13.89
C ALA A 230 -7.20 -1.64 -13.84
N SER A 231 -8.30 -1.51 -13.10
CA SER A 231 -9.18 -2.64 -12.78
C SER A 231 -9.91 -3.23 -13.98
N ASP A 232 -10.17 -2.46 -15.05
CA ASP A 232 -10.82 -2.95 -16.26
C ASP A 232 -9.82 -3.33 -17.38
N GLY A 233 -8.52 -3.12 -17.14
CA GLY A 233 -7.45 -3.39 -18.09
C GLY A 233 -7.11 -2.23 -19.03
N VAL A 234 -7.70 -1.05 -18.84
CA VAL A 234 -7.38 0.14 -19.62
C VAL A 234 -7.17 1.35 -18.70
N MET A 235 -6.00 1.97 -18.77
CA MET A 235 -5.68 3.20 -18.04
C MET A 235 -6.25 4.44 -18.75
N ASP A 236 -7.57 4.61 -18.73
CA ASP A 236 -8.32 5.66 -19.44
C ASP A 236 -9.12 6.60 -18.52
N GLY A 237 -8.77 6.64 -17.24
CA GLY A 237 -9.45 7.41 -16.21
C GLY A 237 -10.85 6.88 -15.86
N ARG A 238 -11.17 5.63 -16.23
CA ARG A 238 -12.48 5.02 -16.00
C ARG A 238 -12.36 3.67 -15.31
N LYS A 239 -13.49 3.24 -14.75
CA LYS A 239 -13.72 1.89 -14.26
C LYS A 239 -14.91 1.33 -15.03
N GLY A 240 -14.61 0.52 -16.03
CA GLY A 240 -15.56 0.14 -17.07
C GLY A 240 -16.05 1.37 -17.82
N VAL A 241 -17.35 1.64 -17.74
CA VAL A 241 -17.94 2.80 -18.42
C VAL A 241 -17.95 4.08 -17.58
N SER A 242 -17.69 3.96 -16.28
CA SER A 242 -17.81 5.07 -15.32
C SER A 242 -16.47 5.77 -15.11
N GLN A 243 -16.42 7.07 -15.37
CA GLN A 243 -15.23 7.86 -15.08
C GLN A 243 -14.97 7.92 -13.56
N ILE A 244 -13.70 7.88 -13.16
CA ILE A 244 -13.29 7.80 -11.75
C ILE A 244 -13.38 9.18 -11.09
N SER A 245 -14.00 9.25 -9.92
CA SER A 245 -14.05 10.47 -9.10
C SER A 245 -12.75 10.64 -8.30
N MET A 246 -12.19 11.85 -8.30
CA MET A 246 -11.00 12.22 -7.51
C MET A 246 -11.35 12.84 -6.15
N SER A 247 -12.61 12.72 -5.70
CA SER A 247 -13.09 13.33 -4.44
C SER A 247 -12.41 12.80 -3.17
N MET A 248 -11.66 11.71 -3.25
CA MET A 248 -11.04 11.03 -2.10
C MET A 248 -9.80 11.76 -1.52
N GLY A 249 -9.27 12.78 -2.23
CA GLY A 249 -7.99 13.44 -1.88
C GLY A 249 -8.09 14.81 -1.22
N GLY A 250 -9.22 15.18 -0.59
CA GLY A 250 -9.41 16.50 0.04
C GLY A 250 -9.74 17.63 -0.95
N MET A 251 -9.98 17.29 -2.21
CA MET A 251 -10.47 18.24 -3.21
C MET A 251 -11.97 18.48 -2.98
N MET A 252 -12.35 19.71 -2.66
CA MET A 252 -13.75 20.14 -2.52
C MET A 252 -14.46 20.10 -3.88
N GLY A 253 -14.94 18.93 -4.28
CA GLY A 253 -15.93 18.77 -5.35
C GLY A 253 -15.41 18.39 -6.76
N THR A 254 -16.15 17.45 -7.37
CA THR A 254 -16.40 17.23 -8.82
C THR A 254 -15.26 16.91 -9.79
N SER A 255 -13.99 16.88 -9.39
CA SER A 255 -12.94 16.56 -10.38
C SER A 255 -12.88 15.08 -10.71
N MET A 256 -13.08 14.78 -11.98
CA MET A 256 -13.00 13.44 -12.54
C MET A 256 -11.58 13.16 -13.03
N MET A 257 -11.13 11.91 -12.95
CA MET A 257 -9.81 11.50 -13.44
C MET A 257 -9.72 11.74 -14.95
N SER A 258 -8.62 12.34 -15.41
CA SER A 258 -8.38 12.57 -16.84
C SER A 258 -8.25 11.24 -17.57
N ALA A 259 -8.73 11.18 -18.81
CA ALA A 259 -8.54 9.99 -19.65
C ALA A 259 -7.08 9.68 -20.00
N THR A 260 -6.19 10.63 -19.76
CA THR A 260 -4.76 10.45 -19.97
C THR A 260 -3.98 10.24 -18.66
N ALA A 261 -4.66 10.11 -17.51
CA ALA A 261 -4.01 10.10 -16.20
C ALA A 261 -2.98 8.97 -16.04
N GLY A 262 -3.25 7.77 -16.57
CA GLY A 262 -2.30 6.66 -16.61
C GLY A 262 -1.48 6.52 -17.91
N THR A 263 -1.56 7.48 -18.83
CA THR A 263 -0.84 7.49 -20.13
C THR A 263 0.01 8.76 -20.28
N ASN A 264 -0.31 9.65 -21.21
CA ASN A 264 0.45 10.86 -21.48
C ASN A 264 0.47 11.83 -20.28
N GLY A 265 -0.59 11.85 -19.45
CA GLY A 265 -0.62 12.62 -18.21
C GLY A 265 0.43 12.13 -17.20
N LEU A 266 0.60 10.81 -17.08
CA LEU A 266 1.65 10.21 -16.24
C LEU A 266 3.04 10.48 -16.82
N ALA A 267 3.20 10.43 -18.14
CA ALA A 267 4.46 10.76 -18.82
C ALA A 267 4.88 12.22 -18.58
N THR A 268 3.94 13.16 -18.66
CA THR A 268 4.15 14.56 -18.31
C THR A 268 4.54 14.70 -16.85
N ALA A 269 3.80 14.10 -15.92
CA ALA A 269 4.13 14.16 -14.49
C ALA A 269 5.50 13.55 -14.16
N MET A 270 5.90 12.48 -14.86
CA MET A 270 7.24 11.92 -14.73
C MET A 270 8.31 12.92 -15.18
N THR A 271 8.08 13.59 -16.31
CA THR A 271 8.99 14.62 -16.84
C THR A 271 9.08 15.82 -15.91
N ASP A 272 7.95 16.29 -15.39
CA ASP A 272 7.87 17.39 -14.42
C ASP A 272 8.60 17.04 -13.11
N PHE A 273 8.43 15.80 -12.63
CA PHE A 273 9.11 15.33 -11.42
C PHE A 273 10.63 15.34 -11.60
N MET A 274 11.13 14.82 -12.74
CA MET A 274 12.56 14.77 -13.02
C MET A 274 13.21 16.15 -13.07
N GLY A 275 12.49 17.16 -13.55
CA GLY A 275 12.94 18.56 -13.57
C GLY A 275 12.75 19.31 -12.24
N SER A 276 12.11 18.69 -11.25
CA SER A 276 11.81 19.33 -9.97
C SER A 276 12.97 19.23 -8.97
N ALA A 277 12.98 20.15 -8.00
CA ALA A 277 13.93 20.11 -6.88
C ALA A 277 13.73 18.90 -5.94
N ALA A 278 12.61 18.18 -6.04
CA ALA A 278 12.35 16.98 -5.24
C ALA A 278 13.13 15.77 -5.74
N ASN A 279 13.52 15.75 -7.02
CA ASN A 279 14.34 14.70 -7.59
C ASN A 279 15.80 14.84 -7.14
N ALA A 280 16.17 14.15 -6.06
CA ALA A 280 17.54 14.07 -5.56
C ALA A 280 18.35 12.94 -6.21
N SER A 281 17.70 12.03 -6.94
CA SER A 281 18.33 10.80 -7.45
C SER A 281 19.41 11.04 -8.51
N GLY A 282 19.35 12.16 -9.22
CA GLY A 282 20.18 12.43 -10.40
C GLY A 282 19.69 11.76 -11.69
N VAL A 283 18.58 11.02 -11.68
CA VAL A 283 17.94 10.51 -12.90
C VAL A 283 17.36 11.66 -13.70
N THR A 284 17.57 11.63 -15.02
CA THR A 284 17.21 12.69 -15.95
C THR A 284 16.15 12.23 -16.97
N ALA A 285 15.59 13.19 -17.72
CA ALA A 285 14.67 12.87 -18.82
C ALA A 285 15.30 11.95 -19.89
N ALA A 286 16.62 12.03 -20.09
CA ALA A 286 17.33 11.14 -21.01
C ALA A 286 17.27 9.69 -20.54
N ASP A 287 17.48 9.44 -19.25
CA ASP A 287 17.43 8.09 -18.65
C ASP A 287 16.05 7.44 -18.74
N MET A 288 15.00 8.27 -18.79
CA MET A 288 13.60 7.84 -18.75
C MET A 288 12.90 7.92 -20.10
N THR A 289 13.61 8.28 -21.16
CA THR A 289 13.03 8.55 -22.50
C THR A 289 12.19 7.38 -23.02
N VAL A 290 12.64 6.13 -22.84
CA VAL A 290 11.90 4.95 -23.32
C VAL A 290 10.56 4.82 -22.61
N LEU A 291 10.54 4.96 -21.28
CA LEU A 291 9.33 4.84 -20.48
C LEU A 291 8.36 6.00 -20.75
N THR A 292 8.85 7.24 -20.76
CA THR A 292 8.00 8.41 -21.02
C THR A 292 7.40 8.37 -22.41
N GLN A 293 8.16 8.00 -23.44
CA GLN A 293 7.63 7.84 -24.80
C GLN A 293 6.60 6.72 -24.91
N LYS A 294 6.82 5.60 -24.22
CA LYS A 294 5.85 4.50 -24.19
C LYS A 294 4.53 4.96 -23.59
N LEU A 295 4.56 5.61 -22.42
CA LEU A 295 3.37 6.12 -21.75
C LEU A 295 2.67 7.21 -22.59
N ALA A 296 3.41 8.11 -23.23
CA ALA A 296 2.87 9.17 -24.07
C ALA A 296 2.15 8.65 -25.33
N LYS A 297 2.58 7.51 -25.87
CA LYS A 297 1.98 6.86 -27.05
C LYS A 297 1.00 5.75 -26.69
N SER A 298 0.83 5.44 -25.41
CA SER A 298 -0.03 4.36 -24.93
C SER A 298 -1.50 4.69 -25.19
N ASN A 299 -2.26 3.67 -25.62
CA ASN A 299 -3.72 3.71 -25.66
C ASN A 299 -4.35 3.18 -24.35
N GLY A 300 -3.57 3.08 -23.27
CA GLY A 300 -3.99 2.69 -21.93
C GLY A 300 -4.07 1.18 -21.69
N HIS A 301 -3.98 0.32 -22.71
CA HIS A 301 -4.22 -1.11 -22.53
C HIS A 301 -3.10 -1.79 -21.72
N ILE A 302 -3.51 -2.64 -20.77
CA ILE A 302 -2.66 -3.46 -19.90
C ILE A 302 -2.85 -4.94 -20.22
#